data_AF-A0A9W8UCM5-F1
#
_entry.id   AF-A0A9W8UCM5-F1
#
_cell.length_a   1.000
_cell.length_b   1.000
_cell.length_c   1.000
_cell.angle_alpha   90.00
_cell.angle_beta   90.00
_cell.angle_gamma   90.00
#
_symmetry.space_group_name_H-M   'P 1'
#
loop_
_entity.id
_entity.type
_entity.pdbx_description
1 polymer ?
#
loop_
_entity_poly.entity_id
_entity_poly.type
_entity_poly.pdbx_seq_one_letter_code
_entity_poly.pdbx_strand_id
1 'polypeptide(L)'
;MGMQGPLTAQALGRSPYDDVVEWDSDHDDLQNGGDSTQQFDHRGRPINPETKRINRDIIRSHNEVMLVIGVAEQENPTTSPEAESDKRHAVYEDDVGTNLAVSALRCVDAAGAFGLDGFRQRILIYKRYSHIPFWDLYANSRNIFSLTRHILPGAPLNLLSNYTDRQVALLWRDRPDRFFGRRL
;
A
#
# COMPACT_ATOMS: atom_id res chain seq x y z
N MET A 1 -11.34 45.52 58.84
CA MET A 1 -11.81 45.66 57.45
C MET A 1 -10.94 44.73 56.61
N GLY A 2 -11.45 43.63 56.05
CA GLY A 2 -10.56 42.63 55.41
C GLY A 2 -11.20 41.41 54.76
N MET A 3 -12.50 41.43 54.42
CA MET A 3 -13.20 40.25 53.86
C MET A 3 -13.96 40.53 52.55
N GLN A 4 -13.81 41.70 51.94
CA GLN A 4 -14.54 42.05 50.72
C GLN A 4 -13.87 41.54 49.44
N GLY A 5 -12.53 41.50 49.38
CA GLY A 5 -11.78 41.06 48.20
C GLY A 5 -12.10 39.63 47.73
N PRO A 6 -12.15 38.62 48.63
CA PRO A 6 -12.46 37.24 48.23
C PRO A 6 -13.91 37.07 47.75
N LEU A 7 -14.85 37.82 48.34
CA LEU A 7 -16.27 37.72 48.00
C LEU A 7 -16.58 38.36 46.64
N THR A 8 -15.90 39.46 46.28
CA THR A 8 -16.03 40.08 44.95
C THR A 8 -15.41 39.21 43.86
N ALA A 9 -14.27 38.57 44.12
CA ALA A 9 -13.67 37.62 43.17
C ALA A 9 -14.60 36.44 42.88
N GLN A 10 -15.25 35.90 43.90
CA GLN A 10 -16.19 34.78 43.77
C GLN A 10 -17.49 35.19 43.07
N ALA A 11 -18.00 36.41 43.31
CA ALA A 11 -19.16 36.95 42.61
C ALA A 11 -18.90 37.18 41.11
N LEU A 12 -17.64 37.43 40.72
CA LEU A 12 -17.19 37.56 39.33
C LEU A 12 -16.79 36.22 38.70
N GLY A 13 -16.99 35.10 39.41
CA GLY A 13 -16.74 33.74 38.91
C GLY A 13 -15.26 33.35 38.87
N ARG A 14 -14.39 34.06 39.59
CA ARG A 14 -12.96 33.74 39.69
C ARG A 14 -12.64 32.94 40.94
N SER A 15 -11.53 32.19 40.88
CA SER A 15 -11.03 31.40 42.01
C SER A 15 -10.58 32.32 43.15
N PRO A 16 -10.86 32.00 44.44
CA PRO A 16 -10.42 32.81 45.58
C PRO A 16 -8.90 32.92 45.77
N TYR A 17 -8.12 32.11 45.06
CA TYR A 17 -6.66 32.11 45.06
C TYR A 17 -6.05 32.73 43.79
N ASP A 18 -6.89 33.29 42.91
CA ASP A 18 -6.41 34.06 41.76
C ASP A 18 -5.90 35.40 42.29
N ASP A 19 -4.62 35.71 42.05
CA ASP A 19 -4.00 36.95 42.55
C ASP A 19 -4.80 38.14 42.02
N VAL A 20 -5.43 38.88 42.94
CA VAL A 20 -6.15 40.10 42.60
C VAL A 20 -5.09 41.10 42.16
N VAL A 21 -4.98 41.32 40.85
CA VAL A 21 -4.22 42.45 40.32
C VAL A 21 -5.00 43.70 40.75
N GLU A 22 -4.62 44.26 41.90
CA GLU A 22 -5.06 45.57 42.34
C GLU A 22 -4.58 46.57 41.28
N TRP A 23 -5.50 47.02 40.44
CA TRP A 23 -5.28 48.19 39.61
C TRP A 23 -5.32 49.39 40.55
N ASP A 24 -4.14 49.77 41.02
CA ASP A 24 -3.93 50.94 41.86
C ASP A 24 -4.40 52.17 41.06
N SER A 25 -5.50 52.79 41.50
CA SER A 25 -6.16 53.88 40.77
C SER A 25 -5.46 55.24 40.94
N ASP A 26 -4.22 55.26 41.42
CA ASP A 26 -3.44 56.48 41.73
C ASP A 26 -2.05 56.52 41.05
N HIS A 27 -1.87 55.76 39.96
CA HIS A 27 -0.66 55.83 39.13
C HIS A 27 -0.97 56.07 37.65
N ASP A 28 -1.69 57.15 37.37
CA ASP A 28 -1.55 57.80 36.09
C ASP A 28 -0.26 58.65 36.09
N ASP A 29 0.52 58.45 35.04
CA ASP A 29 1.65 59.27 34.61
C ASP A 29 2.98 59.08 35.38
N LEU A 30 3.85 58.17 34.90
CA LEU A 30 5.19 58.55 34.37
C LEU A 30 6.25 57.45 34.27
N GLN A 31 6.04 56.18 34.68
CA GLN A 31 7.19 55.24 34.78
C GLN A 31 7.06 53.82 34.21
N ASN A 32 5.99 53.47 33.50
CA ASN A 32 5.97 52.24 32.69
C ASN A 32 5.59 52.56 31.24
N GLY A 33 6.60 52.59 30.36
CA GLY A 33 6.46 52.73 28.91
C GLY A 33 5.84 51.49 28.26
N GLY A 34 4.62 51.14 28.64
CA GLY A 34 3.82 50.05 28.11
C GLY A 34 2.47 50.57 27.66
N ASP A 35 2.49 51.46 26.67
CA ASP A 35 1.32 52.05 26.03
C ASP A 35 0.52 50.96 25.31
N SER A 36 -0.26 50.16 26.03
CA SER A 36 -1.21 49.20 25.47
C SER A 36 -2.44 49.94 24.96
N THR A 37 -2.22 50.81 23.97
CA THR A 37 -3.27 51.51 23.24
C THR A 37 -4.28 50.48 22.74
N GLN A 38 -5.50 50.55 23.27
CA GLN A 38 -6.59 49.67 22.87
C GLN A 38 -6.86 49.89 21.38
N GLN A 39 -6.50 48.91 20.55
CA GLN A 39 -6.67 49.00 19.10
C GLN A 39 -8.14 48.71 18.77
N PHE A 40 -8.69 49.43 17.80
CA PHE A 40 -10.05 49.22 17.31
C PHE A 40 -10.02 48.88 15.82
N ASP A 41 -10.94 48.01 15.42
CA ASP A 41 -11.16 47.67 14.02
C ASP A 41 -11.81 48.85 13.28
N HIS A 42 -11.82 48.82 11.95
CA HIS A 42 -12.50 49.81 11.08
C HIS A 42 -14.01 49.98 11.39
N ARG A 43 -14.59 49.04 12.15
CA ARG A 43 -15.98 49.06 12.66
C ARG A 43 -16.10 49.47 14.13
N GLY A 44 -15.03 49.96 14.75
CA GLY A 44 -14.99 50.39 16.14
C GLY A 44 -15.00 49.26 17.18
N ARG A 45 -14.67 48.02 16.78
CA ARG A 45 -14.60 46.87 17.70
C ARG A 45 -13.21 46.79 18.34
N PRO A 46 -13.07 46.65 19.66
CA PRO A 46 -11.75 46.50 20.27
C PRO A 46 -11.10 45.19 19.80
N ILE A 47 -9.84 45.27 19.40
CA ILE A 47 -9.01 44.14 18.94
C ILE A 47 -7.75 44.06 19.79
N ASN A 48 -7.51 42.90 20.39
CA ASN A 48 -6.26 42.60 21.06
C ASN A 48 -5.37 41.74 20.13
N PRO A 49 -4.20 42.25 19.67
CA PRO A 49 -3.32 41.50 18.80
C PRO A 49 -2.74 40.25 19.45
N GLU A 50 -2.48 40.27 20.77
CA GLU A 50 -1.96 39.13 21.52
C GLU A 50 -3.00 37.99 21.59
N THR A 51 -4.25 38.32 21.91
CA THR A 51 -5.34 37.32 21.90
C THR A 51 -5.52 36.70 20.51
N LYS A 52 -5.34 37.49 19.44
CA LYS A 52 -5.42 36.99 18.06
C LYS A 52 -4.26 36.05 17.71
N ARG A 53 -3.05 36.29 18.24
CA ARG A 53 -1.88 35.39 18.09
C ARG A 53 -2.14 34.08 18.83
N ILE A 54 -2.53 34.15 20.09
CA ILE A 54 -2.84 32.98 20.92
C ILE A 54 -3.94 32.12 20.28
N ASN A 55 -5.02 32.73 19.81
CA ASN A 55 -6.11 31.99 19.16
C ASN A 55 -5.63 31.29 17.86
N ARG A 56 -4.78 31.95 17.08
CA ARG A 56 -4.17 31.33 15.89
C ARG A 56 -3.31 30.11 16.25
N ASP A 57 -2.52 30.21 17.32
CA ASP A 57 -1.64 29.11 17.76
C ASP A 57 -2.43 27.94 18.37
N ILE A 58 -3.54 28.21 19.05
CA ILE A 58 -4.48 27.18 19.51
C ILE A 58 -5.09 26.45 18.31
N ILE A 59 -5.55 27.18 17.29
CA ILE A 59 -6.10 26.56 16.08
C ILE A 59 -5.04 25.73 15.34
N ARG A 60 -3.80 26.25 15.23
CA ARG A 60 -2.69 25.50 14.61
C ARG A 60 -2.40 24.21 15.37
N SER A 61 -2.22 24.28 16.69
CA SER A 61 -1.90 23.10 17.51
C SER A 61 -3.05 22.09 17.50
N HIS A 62 -4.31 22.54 17.46
CA HIS A 62 -5.46 21.66 17.31
C HIS A 62 -5.45 20.91 15.97
N ASN A 63 -5.16 21.60 14.86
CA ASN A 63 -5.05 20.98 13.54
C ASN A 63 -3.89 19.97 13.47
N GLU A 64 -2.75 20.29 14.09
CA GLU A 64 -1.62 19.35 14.19
C GLU A 64 -1.98 18.10 15.00
N VAL A 65 -2.69 18.27 16.13
CA VAL A 65 -3.17 17.14 16.95
C VAL A 65 -4.20 16.30 16.18
N MET A 66 -5.14 16.91 15.46
CA MET A 66 -6.10 16.18 14.63
C MET A 66 -5.43 15.37 13.52
N LEU A 67 -4.35 15.89 12.94
CA LEU A 67 -3.52 15.17 11.96
C LEU A 67 -2.81 13.97 12.61
N VAL A 68 -2.20 14.16 13.78
CA VAL A 68 -1.44 13.10 14.49
C VAL A 68 -2.36 11.99 15.01
N ILE A 69 -3.57 12.33 15.46
CA ILE A 69 -4.58 11.33 15.89
C ILE A 69 -5.20 10.63 14.67
N GLY A 70 -5.05 11.17 13.46
CA GLY A 70 -5.59 10.61 12.22
C GLY A 70 -7.07 10.94 11.99
N VAL A 71 -7.59 11.99 12.64
CA VAL A 71 -8.98 12.47 12.44
C VAL A 71 -9.09 13.36 11.21
N ALA A 72 -8.01 14.03 10.82
CA ALA A 72 -7.96 14.88 9.63
C ALA A 72 -6.96 14.32 8.61
N GLU A 73 -7.44 14.03 7.41
CA GLU A 73 -6.59 13.76 6.25
C GLU A 73 -6.11 15.10 5.65
N GLN A 74 -4.86 15.18 5.17
CA GLN A 74 -4.38 16.39 4.49
C GLN A 74 -5.15 16.58 3.18
N GLU A 75 -5.78 17.75 2.98
CA GLU A 75 -6.57 18.10 1.78
C GLU A 75 -5.77 18.02 0.44
N ASN A 76 -4.45 17.83 0.49
CA ASN A 76 -3.61 17.71 -0.70
C ASN A 76 -2.84 16.36 -0.73
N PRO A 77 -3.51 15.26 -1.13
CA PRO A 77 -2.94 13.91 -1.11
C PRO A 77 -1.87 13.67 -2.19
N THR A 78 -1.57 14.65 -3.04
CA THR A 78 -0.59 14.49 -4.13
C THR A 78 0.86 14.57 -3.69
N THR A 79 1.13 15.02 -2.46
CA THR A 79 2.49 15.26 -1.96
C THR A 79 2.72 14.62 -0.59
N SER A 80 1.85 13.70 -0.15
CA SER A 80 2.17 12.89 1.03
C SER A 80 3.17 11.80 0.60
N PRO A 81 4.31 11.65 1.31
CA PRO A 81 5.28 10.60 0.99
C PRO A 81 4.68 9.19 1.10
N GLU A 82 3.60 9.04 1.88
CA GLU A 82 2.84 7.81 2.05
C GLU A 82 2.10 7.42 0.76
N ALA A 83 1.41 8.36 0.10
CA ALA A 83 0.71 8.08 -1.15
C ALA A 83 1.66 7.72 -2.31
N GLU A 84 2.87 8.26 -2.32
CA GLU A 84 3.91 7.85 -3.27
C GLU A 84 4.49 6.47 -2.92
N SER A 85 4.66 6.18 -1.63
CA SER A 85 5.07 4.85 -1.15
C SER A 85 4.07 3.77 -1.54
N ASP A 86 2.78 4.02 -1.33
CA ASP A 86 1.71 3.06 -1.66
C ASP A 86 1.64 2.78 -3.16
N LYS A 87 1.80 3.81 -3.99
CA LYS A 87 1.90 3.63 -5.45
C LYS A 87 3.10 2.77 -5.84
N ARG A 88 4.26 3.00 -5.23
CA ARG A 88 5.46 2.19 -5.49
C ARG A 88 5.28 0.74 -5.02
N HIS A 89 4.64 0.53 -3.88
CA HIS A 89 4.32 -0.81 -3.38
C HIS A 89 3.35 -1.55 -4.29
N ALA A 90 2.30 -0.90 -4.79
CA ALA A 90 1.35 -1.50 -5.71
C ALA A 90 2.01 -1.92 -7.04
N VAL A 91 2.89 -1.06 -7.59
CA VAL A 91 3.67 -1.39 -8.81
C VAL A 91 4.60 -2.58 -8.58
N TYR A 92 5.25 -2.64 -7.42
CA TYR A 92 6.12 -3.76 -7.06
C TYR A 92 5.34 -5.08 -6.91
N GLU A 93 4.18 -5.05 -6.25
CA GLU A 93 3.33 -6.23 -6.09
C GLU A 93 2.85 -6.78 -7.44
N ASP A 94 2.46 -5.90 -8.37
CA ASP A 94 2.03 -6.31 -9.71
C ASP A 94 3.18 -6.94 -10.52
N ASP A 95 4.38 -6.37 -10.47
CA ASP A 95 5.56 -6.94 -11.15
C ASP A 95 5.95 -8.31 -10.57
N VAL A 96 5.93 -8.46 -9.25
CA VAL A 96 6.18 -9.77 -8.60
C VAL A 96 5.06 -10.77 -8.95
N GLY A 97 3.80 -10.34 -8.93
CA GLY A 97 2.64 -11.15 -9.25
C GLY A 97 2.67 -11.68 -10.68
N THR A 98 2.98 -10.81 -11.65
CA THR A 98 3.08 -11.20 -13.06
C THR A 98 4.24 -12.18 -13.30
N ASN A 99 5.41 -11.94 -12.70
CA ASN A 99 6.56 -12.84 -12.81
C ASN A 99 6.25 -14.23 -12.20
N LEU A 100 5.60 -14.26 -11.04
CA LEU A 100 5.19 -15.50 -10.40
C LEU A 100 4.14 -16.24 -11.24
N ALA A 101 3.12 -15.56 -11.75
CA ALA A 101 2.10 -16.17 -12.60
C ALA A 101 2.70 -16.79 -13.87
N VAL A 102 3.63 -16.08 -14.54
CA VAL A 102 4.32 -16.59 -15.74
C VAL A 102 5.14 -17.84 -15.41
N SER A 103 5.85 -17.86 -14.28
CA SER A 103 6.64 -19.02 -13.88
C SER A 103 5.78 -20.22 -13.48
N ALA A 104 4.67 -19.99 -12.76
CA ALA A 104 3.72 -21.03 -12.40
C ALA A 104 3.08 -21.68 -13.63
N LEU A 105 2.65 -20.87 -14.61
CA LEU A 105 2.10 -21.37 -15.87
C LEU A 105 3.10 -22.27 -16.60
N ARG A 106 4.38 -21.87 -16.67
CA ARG A 106 5.44 -22.69 -17.27
C ARG A 106 5.63 -24.04 -16.56
N CYS A 107 5.53 -24.06 -15.24
CA CYS A 107 5.63 -25.31 -14.49
C CYS A 107 4.46 -26.25 -14.79
N VAL A 108 3.24 -25.71 -14.90
CA VAL A 108 2.05 -26.48 -15.28
C VAL A 108 2.18 -27.01 -16.71
N ASP A 109 2.62 -26.18 -17.65
CA ASP A 109 2.84 -26.59 -19.04
C ASP A 109 3.90 -27.69 -19.14
N ALA A 110 5.02 -27.55 -18.41
CA ALA A 110 6.07 -28.56 -18.37
C ALA A 110 5.56 -29.88 -17.74
N ALA A 111 4.81 -29.80 -16.64
CA ALA A 111 4.21 -30.98 -16.01
C ALA A 111 3.19 -31.66 -16.92
N GLY A 112 2.38 -30.89 -17.65
CA GLY A 112 1.45 -31.38 -18.65
C GLY A 112 2.16 -32.07 -19.82
N ALA A 113 3.21 -31.44 -20.35
CA ALA A 113 4.04 -31.98 -21.41
C ALA A 113 4.74 -33.29 -21.02
N PHE A 114 5.33 -33.37 -19.83
CA PHE A 114 6.03 -34.58 -19.39
C PHE A 114 5.08 -35.67 -18.92
N GLY A 115 3.99 -35.31 -18.24
CA GLY A 115 3.03 -36.26 -17.68
C GLY A 115 2.09 -36.86 -18.73
N LEU A 116 1.33 -36.00 -19.41
CA LEU A 116 0.26 -36.45 -20.32
C LEU A 116 0.82 -37.00 -21.62
N ASP A 117 1.85 -36.37 -22.22
CA ASP A 117 2.42 -36.86 -23.48
C ASP A 117 3.26 -38.13 -23.26
N GLY A 118 4.01 -38.19 -22.16
CA GLY A 118 4.71 -39.40 -21.74
C GLY A 118 3.73 -40.55 -21.48
N PHE A 119 2.57 -40.29 -20.89
CA PHE A 119 1.50 -41.28 -20.70
C PHE A 119 0.87 -41.72 -22.03
N ARG A 120 0.55 -40.77 -22.91
CA ARG A 120 -0.01 -41.02 -24.24
C ARG A 120 0.90 -41.91 -25.08
N GLN A 121 2.19 -41.60 -25.14
CA GLN A 121 3.16 -42.39 -25.90
C GLN A 121 3.27 -43.82 -25.37
N ARG A 122 3.16 -44.03 -24.05
CA ARG A 122 3.16 -45.39 -23.48
C ARG A 122 1.90 -46.18 -23.79
N ILE A 123 0.73 -45.54 -23.82
CA ILE A 123 -0.51 -46.20 -24.25
C ILE A 123 -0.39 -46.59 -25.73
N LEU A 124 0.15 -45.71 -26.57
CA LEU A 124 0.31 -45.96 -28.01
C LEU A 124 1.38 -47.03 -28.31
N ILE A 125 2.44 -47.10 -27.50
CA ILE A 125 3.52 -48.09 -27.62
C ILE A 125 3.20 -49.38 -26.83
N TYR A 126 2.02 -49.49 -26.22
CA TYR A 126 1.68 -50.60 -25.34
C TYR A 126 1.90 -51.95 -26.05
N LYS A 127 3.01 -52.61 -25.74
CA LYS A 127 3.31 -53.94 -26.25
C LYS A 127 2.28 -54.90 -25.66
N ARG A 128 1.73 -55.77 -26.50
CA ARG A 128 0.78 -56.78 -26.05
C ARG A 128 1.50 -57.81 -25.17
N TYR A 129 1.42 -57.63 -23.86
CA TYR A 129 2.01 -58.52 -22.84
C TYR A 129 1.19 -59.79 -22.58
N SER A 130 0.20 -60.12 -23.42
CA SER A 130 -0.75 -61.21 -23.16
C SER A 130 -0.13 -62.61 -23.10
N HIS A 131 1.15 -62.76 -23.42
CA HIS A 131 1.86 -64.04 -23.46
C HIS A 131 2.82 -64.25 -22.28
N ILE A 132 2.99 -63.25 -21.41
CA ILE A 132 3.95 -63.32 -20.29
C ILE A 132 3.18 -63.52 -18.98
N PRO A 133 3.53 -64.53 -18.16
CA PRO A 133 2.93 -64.71 -16.84
C PRO A 133 3.23 -63.50 -15.93
N PHE A 134 2.29 -63.17 -15.05
CA PHE A 134 2.30 -61.93 -14.27
C PHE A 134 3.61 -61.70 -13.48
N TRP A 135 4.19 -62.75 -12.91
CA TRP A 135 5.41 -62.66 -12.10
C TRP A 135 6.65 -62.30 -12.92
N ASP A 136 6.80 -62.86 -14.13
CA ASP A 136 7.91 -62.52 -15.03
C ASP A 136 7.77 -61.10 -15.56
N LEU A 137 6.54 -60.65 -15.81
CA LEU A 137 6.26 -59.27 -16.18
C LEU A 137 6.65 -58.31 -15.04
N TYR A 138 6.30 -58.64 -13.80
CA TYR A 138 6.63 -57.83 -12.63
C TYR A 138 8.14 -57.76 -12.37
N ALA A 139 8.84 -58.90 -12.41
CA ALA A 139 10.29 -58.98 -12.23
C ALA A 139 11.03 -58.20 -13.33
N ASN A 140 10.61 -58.33 -14.59
CA ASN A 140 11.19 -57.61 -15.71
C ASN A 140 10.88 -56.10 -15.63
N SER A 141 9.67 -55.72 -15.22
CA SER A 141 9.30 -54.33 -15.02
C SER A 141 10.11 -53.66 -13.91
N ARG A 142 10.41 -54.37 -12.81
CA ARG A 142 11.24 -53.83 -11.72
C ARG A 142 12.69 -53.59 -12.15
N ASN A 143 13.25 -54.47 -12.98
CA ASN A 143 14.62 -54.30 -13.50
C ASN A 143 14.73 -53.21 -14.56
N ILE A 144 13.65 -52.91 -15.29
CA ILE A 144 13.62 -51.91 -16.35
C ILE A 144 13.15 -50.53 -15.83
N PHE A 145 12.64 -50.46 -14.59
CA PHE A 145 12.09 -49.23 -14.03
C PHE A 145 13.16 -48.18 -13.80
N SER A 146 13.30 -47.27 -14.76
CA SER A 146 14.13 -46.08 -14.66
C SER A 146 13.23 -44.87 -14.76
N LEU A 147 13.18 -44.07 -13.68
CA LEU A 147 12.33 -42.89 -13.55
C LEU A 147 12.54 -41.90 -14.72
N THR A 148 13.78 -41.74 -15.15
CA THR A 148 14.16 -40.90 -16.30
C THR A 148 13.65 -41.48 -17.62
N ARG A 149 13.83 -42.80 -17.86
CA ARG A 149 13.27 -43.50 -19.04
C ARG A 149 11.75 -43.44 -19.10
N HIS A 150 11.12 -43.26 -17.95
CA HIS A 150 9.68 -43.17 -17.80
C HIS A 150 9.16 -41.75 -18.02
N ILE A 151 9.81 -40.71 -17.49
CA ILE A 151 9.31 -39.32 -17.56
C ILE A 151 9.82 -38.56 -18.80
N LEU A 152 11.00 -38.90 -19.31
CA LEU A 152 11.62 -38.21 -20.44
C LEU A 152 11.11 -38.58 -21.86
N PRO A 153 10.43 -39.70 -22.15
CA PRO A 153 9.91 -39.93 -23.50
C PRO A 153 8.80 -38.90 -23.79
N GLY A 154 9.01 -38.09 -24.84
CA GLY A 154 8.14 -36.96 -25.19
C GLY A 154 8.61 -35.60 -24.67
N ALA A 155 9.53 -35.58 -23.69
CA ALA A 155 10.10 -34.35 -23.14
C ALA A 155 10.82 -33.46 -24.18
N PRO A 156 11.78 -33.97 -24.98
CA PRO A 156 12.52 -33.11 -25.92
C PRO A 156 11.63 -32.60 -27.07
N LEU A 157 10.64 -33.38 -27.51
CA LEU A 157 9.71 -32.97 -28.56
C LEU A 157 8.78 -31.85 -28.07
N ASN A 158 8.25 -31.96 -26.85
CA ASN A 158 7.43 -30.91 -26.27
C ASN A 158 8.24 -29.63 -26.01
N LEU A 159 9.46 -29.74 -25.47
CA LEU A 159 10.34 -28.59 -25.29
C LEU A 159 10.64 -27.90 -26.62
N LEU A 160 10.90 -28.69 -27.68
CA LEU A 160 11.10 -28.17 -29.02
C LEU A 160 9.84 -27.48 -29.55
N SER A 161 8.67 -28.10 -29.42
CA SER A 161 7.41 -27.53 -29.91
C SER A 161 7.05 -26.21 -29.20
N ASN A 162 7.21 -26.15 -27.88
CA ASN A 162 6.99 -24.93 -27.10
C ASN A 162 8.04 -23.86 -27.41
N TYR A 163 9.30 -24.26 -27.64
CA TYR A 163 10.34 -23.33 -28.09
C TYR A 163 10.01 -22.76 -29.46
N THR A 164 9.59 -23.60 -30.43
CA THR A 164 9.21 -23.13 -31.76
C THR A 164 7.98 -22.25 -31.73
N ASP A 165 6.94 -22.61 -30.96
CA ASP A 165 5.73 -21.81 -30.87
C ASP A 165 6.02 -20.44 -30.23
N ARG A 166 6.93 -20.38 -29.27
CA ARG A 166 7.42 -19.13 -28.69
C ARG A 166 8.24 -18.29 -29.67
N GLN A 167 9.14 -18.90 -30.43
CA GLN A 167 9.89 -18.19 -31.47
C GLN A 167 8.96 -17.65 -32.55
N VAL A 168 7.94 -18.42 -32.93
CA VAL A 168 6.88 -17.98 -33.84
C VAL A 168 6.10 -16.84 -33.21
N ALA A 169 5.61 -16.96 -31.98
CA ALA A 169 4.88 -15.88 -31.30
C ALA A 169 5.69 -14.58 -31.18
N LEU A 170 7.00 -14.67 -30.92
CA LEU A 170 7.90 -13.51 -30.90
C LEU A 170 8.09 -12.90 -32.29
N LEU A 171 8.36 -13.72 -33.31
CA LEU A 171 8.46 -13.29 -34.71
C LEU A 171 7.15 -12.68 -35.23
N TRP A 172 6.00 -13.13 -34.71
CA TRP A 172 4.69 -12.60 -35.05
C TRP A 172 4.35 -11.32 -34.29
N ARG A 173 4.90 -11.11 -33.08
CA ARG A 173 4.72 -9.89 -32.28
C ARG A 173 5.45 -8.68 -32.88
N ASP A 174 6.56 -8.91 -33.58
CA ASP A 174 7.35 -7.87 -34.25
C ASP A 174 6.87 -7.53 -35.67
N ARG A 175 5.76 -8.10 -36.14
CA ARG A 175 5.15 -7.70 -37.42
C ARG A 175 4.05 -6.65 -37.20
N PRO A 176 4.27 -5.37 -37.56
CA PRO A 176 3.26 -4.31 -37.43
C PRO A 176 2.07 -4.45 -38.41
N ASP A 177 2.12 -5.37 -39.37
CA ASP A 177 1.19 -5.38 -40.51
C ASP A 177 -0.12 -6.14 -40.29
N ARG A 178 -0.42 -6.62 -39.08
CA ARG A 178 -1.70 -7.26 -38.77
C ARG A 178 -2.25 -6.85 -37.41
N PHE A 179 -2.69 -5.59 -37.33
CA PHE A 179 -3.87 -5.29 -36.51
C PHE A 179 -5.03 -6.13 -37.06
N PHE A 180 -5.30 -7.27 -36.43
CA PHE A 180 -6.62 -7.88 -36.57
C PHE A 180 -7.62 -6.85 -36.06
N GLY A 181 -8.33 -6.22 -36.98
CA GLY A 181 -9.48 -5.40 -36.66
C GLY A 181 -10.39 -6.25 -35.77
N ARG A 182 -10.45 -5.90 -34.48
CA ARG A 182 -11.54 -6.26 -33.60
C ARG A 182 -12.81 -5.84 -34.33
N ARG A 183 -13.48 -6.79 -34.97
CA ARG A 183 -14.90 -6.63 -35.28
C ARG A 183 -15.63 -6.84 -33.97
N LEU A 184 -16.44 -5.83 -33.65
CA LEU A 184 -17.47 -5.80 -32.62
C LEU A 184 -18.26 -7.10 -32.56
#